data_AF-A0A3C7WCX4-F1
#
_entry.id   AF-A0A3C7WCX4-F1
#
_cell.length_a   1.000
_cell.length_b   1.000
_cell.length_c   1.000
_cell.angle_alpha   90.00
_cell.angle_beta   90.00
_cell.angle_gamma   90.00
#
_symmetry.space_group_name_H-M   'P 1'
#
loop_
_entity.id
_entity.type
_entity.pdbx_description
1 polymer ?
#
loop_
_entity_poly.entity_id
_entity_poly.type
_entity_poly.pdbx_seq_one_letter_code
_entity_poly.pdbx_strand_id
1 'polypeptide(L)'
;SALLDLASAPRGSLAALFQRYGELPRSEAEDLAGAVVEWRQRDRRGAGGGAGFNAVEDVLRVPGVTRSLLDSVRDLVTVAGGGVPNAAGLAWVAAQAPGRIAAGDAPPDAPGGRGALPALANSYRIDALVPVGERVWLRRRWMSLGGGSSSGFPWATQRVEAVRAVGVTP
;
A
#
# COMPACT_ATOMS: atom_id res chain seq x y z
N SER A 1 0.53 8.68 -7.13
CA SER A 1 -0.01 7.84 -6.04
C SER A 1 0.38 8.47 -4.70
N ALA A 2 -0.52 8.46 -3.71
CA ALA A 2 -0.23 8.87 -2.32
C ALA A 2 0.33 7.71 -1.45
N LEU A 3 0.32 6.48 -2.00
CA LEU A 3 0.89 5.28 -1.38
C LEU A 3 2.38 5.17 -1.68
N LEU A 4 3.14 4.60 -0.75
CA LEU A 4 4.56 4.32 -0.96
C LEU A 4 4.75 3.07 -1.81
N ASP A 5 5.45 3.20 -2.94
CA ASP A 5 5.73 2.07 -3.83
C ASP A 5 6.90 1.22 -3.33
N LEU A 6 6.65 -0.02 -2.88
CA LEU A 6 7.69 -0.93 -2.38
C LEU A 6 8.73 -1.29 -3.44
N ALA A 7 8.32 -1.32 -4.72
CA ALA A 7 9.19 -1.70 -5.81
C ALA A 7 10.30 -0.66 -6.05
N SER A 8 10.00 0.62 -5.81
CA SER A 8 10.88 1.74 -6.18
C SER A 8 11.31 2.65 -5.01
N ALA A 9 10.64 2.60 -3.86
CA ALA A 9 10.89 3.51 -2.74
C ALA A 9 12.37 3.53 -2.29
N PRO A 10 12.93 4.70 -1.97
CA PRO A 10 14.25 4.80 -1.36
C PRO A 10 14.31 4.14 0.02
N ARG A 11 15.50 3.67 0.43
CA ARG A 11 15.73 3.06 1.75
C ARG A 11 15.22 3.94 2.89
N GLY A 12 15.48 5.25 2.84
CA GLY A 12 15.04 6.18 3.88
C GLY A 12 13.52 6.28 4.04
N SER A 13 12.78 6.24 2.93
CA SER A 13 11.31 6.25 2.96
C SER A 13 10.73 4.93 3.51
N LEU A 14 11.37 3.80 3.19
CA LEU A 14 11.00 2.50 3.75
C LEU A 14 11.29 2.44 5.26
N ALA A 15 12.45 2.94 5.69
CA ALA A 15 12.79 3.00 7.12
C ALA A 15 11.80 3.88 7.88
N ALA A 16 11.43 5.05 7.35
CA ALA A 16 10.43 5.92 7.95
C ALA A 16 9.03 5.26 8.02
N LEU A 17 8.65 4.48 7.00
CA LEU A 17 7.41 3.70 7.01
C LEU A 17 7.43 2.67 8.15
N PHE A 18 8.46 1.83 8.22
CA PHE A 18 8.56 0.76 9.21
C PHE A 18 8.73 1.28 10.64
N GLN A 19 9.43 2.38 10.82
CA GLN A 19 9.56 3.01 12.13
C GLN A 19 8.22 3.59 12.61
N ARG A 20 7.53 4.37 11.76
CA ARG A 20 6.33 5.11 12.18
C ARG A 20 5.08 4.23 12.23
N TYR A 21 4.90 3.33 11.27
CA TYR A 21 3.66 2.56 11.09
C TYR A 21 3.87 1.05 11.26
N GLY A 22 5.12 0.60 11.20
CA GLY A 22 5.50 -0.74 11.67
C GLY A 22 5.89 -0.79 13.15
N GLU A 23 5.94 0.38 13.81
CA GLU A 23 6.32 0.53 15.23
C GLU A 23 7.68 -0.10 15.56
N LEU A 24 8.57 -0.21 14.56
CA LEU A 24 9.90 -0.78 14.76
C LEU A 24 10.86 0.24 15.38
N PRO A 25 11.80 -0.21 16.24
CA PRO A 25 12.95 0.58 16.62
C PRO A 25 13.71 1.11 15.40
N ARG A 26 14.32 2.29 15.52
CA ARG A 26 14.99 2.96 14.39
C ARG A 26 16.01 2.06 13.69
N SER A 27 16.85 1.38 14.45
CA SER A 27 17.87 0.47 13.90
C SER A 27 17.23 -0.68 13.12
N GLU A 28 16.22 -1.34 13.70
CA GLU A 28 15.50 -2.44 13.05
C GLU A 28 14.79 -1.99 11.79
N ALA A 29 14.20 -0.79 11.79
CA ALA A 29 13.57 -0.19 10.61
C ALA A 29 14.58 0.10 9.50
N GLU A 30 15.78 0.59 9.84
CA GLU A 30 16.86 0.87 8.88
C GLU A 30 17.44 -0.42 8.28
N ASP A 31 17.57 -1.47 9.09
CA ASP A 31 18.04 -2.79 8.66
C ASP A 31 17.01 -3.48 7.76
N LEU A 32 15.74 -3.47 8.16
CA LEU A 32 14.66 -4.05 7.36
C LEU A 32 14.48 -3.33 6.02
N ALA A 33 14.56 -1.99 6.02
CA ALA A 33 14.57 -1.22 4.78
C ALA A 33 15.75 -1.60 3.88
N GLY A 34 16.92 -1.87 4.46
CA GLY A 34 18.08 -2.43 3.76
C GLY A 34 17.77 -3.78 3.12
N ALA A 35 17.18 -4.70 3.88
CA ALA A 35 16.81 -6.03 3.42
C ALA A 35 15.81 -5.99 2.26
N VAL A 36 14.81 -5.11 2.31
CA VAL A 36 13.84 -4.90 1.21
C VAL A 36 14.55 -4.43 -0.06
N VAL A 37 15.47 -3.45 0.05
CA VAL A 37 16.22 -2.90 -1.09
C VAL A 37 17.16 -3.95 -1.67
N GLU A 38 17.84 -4.73 -0.83
CA GLU A 38 18.71 -5.80 -1.27
C GLU A 38 17.92 -6.91 -1.98
N TRP A 39 16.81 -7.35 -1.38
CA TRP A 39 15.95 -8.39 -1.93
C TRP A 39 15.48 -8.03 -3.35
N ARG A 40 14.96 -6.82 -3.55
CA ARG A 40 14.49 -6.37 -4.88
C ARG A 40 15.62 -6.21 -5.90
N GLN A 41 16.86 -5.97 -5.47
CA GLN A 41 18.00 -5.90 -6.38
C GLN A 41 18.47 -7.30 -6.78
N ARG A 42 18.44 -8.26 -5.85
CA ARG A 42 18.77 -9.65 -6.10
C ARG A 42 17.76 -10.30 -7.03
N ASP A 43 16.47 -10.09 -6.78
CA ASP A 43 15.38 -10.63 -7.60
C ASP A 43 15.47 -10.17 -9.07
N ARG A 44 15.74 -8.87 -9.28
CA ARG A 44 15.97 -8.31 -10.63
C ARG A 44 17.19 -8.88 -11.35
N ARG A 45 18.22 -9.31 -10.62
CA ARG A 45 19.48 -9.85 -11.17
C ARG A 45 19.41 -11.35 -11.49
N GLY A 46 18.35 -12.05 -11.05
CA GLY A 46 18.18 -13.49 -11.31
C GLY A 46 17.96 -13.81 -12.79
N ALA A 47 18.29 -15.05 -13.20
CA ALA A 47 18.30 -15.54 -14.58
C ALA A 47 16.95 -15.51 -15.35
N GLY A 48 15.89 -14.99 -14.74
CA GLY A 48 14.58 -14.76 -15.36
C GLY A 48 14.10 -13.30 -15.31
N GLY A 49 14.96 -12.34 -14.91
CA GLY A 49 14.59 -10.93 -14.79
C GLY A 49 13.34 -10.74 -13.92
N GLY A 50 13.33 -11.37 -12.73
CA GLY A 50 12.20 -11.39 -11.82
C GLY A 50 11.63 -10.00 -11.62
N ALA A 51 10.33 -9.86 -11.87
CA ALA A 51 9.61 -8.59 -11.90
C ALA A 51 9.39 -8.00 -10.49
N GLY A 52 10.42 -7.91 -9.65
CA GLY A 52 10.33 -7.31 -8.32
C GLY A 52 9.09 -7.77 -7.52
N PHE A 53 8.46 -6.83 -6.81
CA PHE A 53 7.20 -7.11 -6.14
C PHE A 53 6.05 -7.09 -7.15
N ASN A 54 5.35 -8.23 -7.32
CA ASN A 54 4.10 -8.31 -8.10
C ASN A 54 2.87 -8.09 -7.22
N ALA A 55 3.05 -8.34 -5.92
CA ALA A 55 2.08 -8.20 -4.86
C ALA A 55 2.68 -7.41 -3.70
N VAL A 56 1.87 -6.68 -2.95
CA VAL A 56 2.32 -6.15 -1.66
C VAL A 56 2.77 -7.30 -0.74
N GLU A 57 2.10 -8.45 -0.79
CA GLU A 57 2.41 -9.64 -0.01
C GLU A 57 3.75 -10.31 -0.37
N ASP A 58 4.33 -10.02 -1.53
CA ASP A 58 5.66 -10.54 -1.87
C ASP A 58 6.74 -9.99 -0.92
N VAL A 59 6.44 -8.91 -0.18
CA VAL A 59 7.27 -8.41 0.91
C VAL A 59 7.50 -9.46 2.01
N LEU A 60 6.60 -10.44 2.18
CA LEU A 60 6.78 -11.55 3.13
C LEU A 60 7.93 -12.50 2.75
N ARG A 61 8.47 -12.39 1.53
CA ARG A 61 9.67 -13.12 1.10
C ARG A 61 10.95 -12.43 1.55
N VAL A 62 10.86 -11.19 2.04
CA VAL A 62 12.01 -10.44 2.56
C VAL A 62 12.28 -10.92 4.00
N PRO A 63 13.51 -11.37 4.31
CA PRO A 63 13.88 -11.73 5.67
C PRO A 63 13.60 -10.60 6.67
N GLY A 64 13.00 -10.94 7.81
CA GLY A 64 12.61 -9.98 8.85
C GLY A 64 11.21 -9.39 8.69
N VAL A 65 10.52 -9.60 7.55
CA VAL A 65 9.14 -9.15 7.39
C VAL A 65 8.16 -10.20 7.88
N THR A 66 7.34 -9.82 8.86
CA THR A 66 6.30 -10.69 9.43
C THR A 66 4.93 -10.37 8.85
N ARG A 67 3.97 -11.28 9.04
CA ARG A 67 2.57 -11.03 8.67
C ARG A 67 1.99 -9.81 9.40
N SER A 68 2.25 -9.69 10.70
CA SER A 68 1.78 -8.57 11.52
C SER A 68 2.34 -7.24 11.05
N LEU A 69 3.63 -7.19 10.70
CA LEU A 69 4.24 -6.00 10.15
C LEU A 69 3.64 -5.63 8.78
N LEU A 70 3.44 -6.62 7.91
CA LEU A 70 2.74 -6.36 6.65
C LEU A 70 1.35 -5.77 6.94
N ASP A 71 0.57 -6.37 7.83
CA ASP A 71 -0.79 -5.91 8.11
C ASP A 71 -0.83 -4.48 8.68
N SER A 72 0.20 -4.04 9.42
CA SER A 72 0.28 -2.66 9.94
C SER A 72 0.59 -1.61 8.87
N VAL A 73 1.36 -1.95 7.84
CA VAL A 73 1.76 -1.00 6.78
C VAL A 73 1.00 -1.19 5.46
N ARG A 74 0.22 -2.27 5.32
CA ARG A 74 -0.47 -2.69 4.07
C ARG A 74 -1.30 -1.58 3.44
N ASP A 75 -1.92 -0.75 4.26
CA ASP A 75 -2.80 0.35 3.82
C ASP A 75 -2.04 1.59 3.35
N LEU A 76 -0.72 1.59 3.44
CA LEU A 76 0.15 2.72 3.12
C LEU A 76 1.02 2.46 1.89
N VAL A 77 1.00 1.24 1.36
CA VAL A 77 1.94 0.77 0.34
C VAL A 77 1.25 0.32 -0.96
N THR A 78 2.01 0.31 -2.05
CA THR A 78 1.63 -0.21 -3.36
C THR A 78 2.81 -0.91 -4.03
N VAL A 79 2.55 -1.65 -5.11
CA VAL A 79 3.54 -2.20 -6.05
C VAL A 79 3.21 -1.83 -7.50
N ALA A 80 2.12 -1.10 -7.74
CA ALA A 80 1.59 -0.79 -9.08
C ALA A 80 2.28 0.40 -9.77
N GLY A 81 3.44 0.82 -9.25
CA GLY A 81 4.11 2.05 -9.65
C GLY A 81 3.52 3.28 -8.94
N GLY A 82 4.40 4.17 -8.51
CA GLY A 82 4.00 5.40 -7.83
C GLY A 82 5.18 6.31 -7.54
N GLY A 83 4.87 7.56 -7.21
CA GLY A 83 5.85 8.48 -6.67
C GLY A 83 6.20 8.11 -5.22
N VAL A 84 7.24 8.75 -4.69
CA VAL A 84 7.57 8.69 -3.26
C VAL A 84 6.73 9.76 -2.56
N PRO A 85 5.65 9.40 -1.82
CA PRO A 85 4.89 10.41 -1.08
C PRO A 85 5.79 11.06 -0.04
N ASN A 86 5.61 12.37 0.17
CA ASN A 86 6.21 13.03 1.32
C ASN A 86 5.51 12.58 2.63
N ALA A 87 6.09 12.92 3.78
CA ALA A 87 5.57 12.50 5.08
C ALA A 87 4.11 12.92 5.32
N ALA A 88 3.71 14.10 4.82
CA ALA A 88 2.34 14.60 4.93
C ALA A 88 1.35 13.78 4.09
N GLY A 89 1.71 13.43 2.85
CA GLY A 89 0.89 12.60 1.98
C GLY A 89 0.67 11.21 2.57
N LEU A 90 1.73 10.59 3.11
CA LEU A 90 1.62 9.28 3.75
C LEU A 90 0.78 9.33 5.04
N ALA A 91 0.92 10.39 5.84
CA ALA A 91 0.10 10.61 7.04
C ALA A 91 -1.38 10.82 6.71
N TRP A 92 -1.67 11.52 5.61
CA TRP A 92 -3.03 11.66 5.11
C TRP A 92 -3.64 10.31 4.73
N VAL A 93 -2.89 9.45 4.01
CA VAL A 93 -3.37 8.09 3.71
C VAL A 93 -3.62 7.30 5.00
N ALA A 94 -2.72 7.40 5.98
CA ALA A 94 -2.87 6.72 7.27
C ALA A 94 -4.13 7.17 8.02
N ALA A 95 -4.46 8.46 7.99
CA ALA A 95 -5.70 8.99 8.56
C ALA A 95 -6.96 8.44 7.87
N GLN A 96 -6.84 8.04 6.60
CA GLN A 96 -7.89 7.45 5.77
C GLN A 96 -7.80 5.91 5.70
N ALA A 97 -7.13 5.27 6.67
CA ALA A 97 -7.04 3.82 6.71
C ALA A 97 -8.44 3.16 6.85
N PRO A 98 -8.73 2.05 6.15
CA PRO A 98 -10.02 1.35 6.21
C PRO A 98 -10.57 1.11 7.62
N GLY A 99 -9.72 0.72 8.57
CA GLY A 99 -10.15 0.48 9.95
C GLY A 99 -10.59 1.76 10.69
N ARG A 100 -9.94 2.89 10.40
CA ARG A 100 -10.34 4.19 10.96
C ARG A 100 -11.64 4.69 10.36
N ILE A 101 -11.82 4.53 9.05
CA ILE A 101 -13.09 4.85 8.38
C ILE A 101 -14.21 3.98 8.94
N ALA A 102 -13.97 2.67 9.09
CA ALA A 102 -14.95 1.75 9.67
C ALA A 102 -15.34 2.12 11.11
N ALA A 103 -14.40 2.66 11.90
CA ALA A 103 -14.64 3.14 13.25
C ALA A 103 -15.32 4.52 13.33
N GLY A 104 -15.50 5.24 12.21
CA GLY A 104 -15.98 6.62 12.22
C GLY A 104 -14.94 7.66 12.65
N ASP A 105 -13.67 7.25 12.78
CA ASP A 105 -12.54 8.09 13.23
C ASP A 105 -11.79 8.78 12.07
N ALA A 106 -12.24 8.56 10.83
CA ALA A 106 -11.67 9.19 9.66
C ALA A 106 -12.11 10.67 9.62
N PRO A 107 -11.19 11.63 9.53
CA PRO A 107 -11.58 13.03 9.50
C PRO A 107 -12.39 13.30 8.22
N PRO A 108 -13.60 13.89 8.33
CA PRO A 108 -14.51 14.11 7.20
C PRO A 108 -13.91 15.02 6.12
N ASP A 109 -12.94 15.86 6.51
CA ASP A 109 -12.24 16.81 5.65
C ASP A 109 -10.74 16.86 5.98
N ALA A 110 -10.07 15.71 6.20
CA ALA A 110 -8.60 15.75 6.30
C ALA A 110 -8.10 16.39 5.01
N PRO A 111 -7.45 17.57 5.02
CA PRO A 111 -7.03 18.23 3.80
C PRO A 111 -6.02 17.29 3.15
N GLY A 112 -6.51 16.48 2.21
CA GLY A 112 -5.69 15.82 1.21
C GLY A 112 -5.01 16.98 0.55
N GLY A 113 -3.72 17.13 0.84
CA GLY A 113 -2.98 18.32 0.48
C GLY A 113 -3.39 18.70 -0.93
N ARG A 114 -3.92 19.91 -1.10
CA ARG A 114 -4.14 20.54 -2.42
C ARG A 114 -2.79 20.75 -3.16
N GLY A 115 -1.75 19.99 -2.83
CA GLY A 115 -0.60 19.79 -3.67
C GLY A 115 -1.05 18.89 -4.80
N ALA A 116 -1.12 19.49 -5.99
CA ALA A 116 -1.32 18.88 -7.30
C ALA A 116 -1.69 17.40 -7.24
N LEU A 117 -2.96 17.07 -7.57
CA LEU A 117 -3.30 15.72 -7.98
C LEU A 117 -2.18 15.26 -8.91
N PRO A 118 -1.36 14.26 -8.51
CA PRO A 118 -0.24 13.85 -9.33
C PRO A 118 -0.80 13.52 -10.71
N ALA A 119 -0.07 13.89 -11.77
CA ALA A 119 -0.39 13.59 -13.16
C ALA A 119 -1.20 12.29 -13.25
N LEU A 120 -2.39 12.36 -13.86
CA LEU A 120 -3.42 11.31 -13.91
C LEU A 120 -2.83 9.95 -13.54
N ALA A 121 -2.97 9.54 -12.28
CA ALA A 121 -2.42 8.27 -11.84
C ALA A 121 -3.13 7.19 -12.65
N ASN A 122 -2.41 6.37 -13.40
CA ASN A 122 -3.05 5.30 -14.19
C ASN A 122 -3.32 4.04 -13.37
N SER A 123 -3.07 4.06 -12.05
CA SER A 123 -3.37 2.96 -11.12
C SER A 123 -4.01 3.50 -9.85
N TYR A 124 -5.06 2.83 -9.41
CA TYR A 124 -5.91 3.18 -8.27
C TYR A 124 -6.11 1.98 -7.36
N ARG A 125 -6.18 2.25 -6.06
CA ARG A 125 -6.69 1.33 -5.06
C ARG A 125 -8.13 1.71 -4.74
N ILE A 126 -9.05 0.77 -4.89
CA ILE A 126 -10.45 0.94 -4.52
C ILE A 126 -10.75 0.07 -3.31
N ASP A 127 -11.21 0.72 -2.25
CA ASP A 127 -11.59 0.11 -0.99
C ASP A 127 -13.11 0.24 -0.80
N ALA A 128 -13.80 -0.89 -0.68
CA ALA A 128 -15.20 -0.94 -0.28
C ALA A 128 -15.31 -1.55 1.11
N LEU A 129 -15.92 -0.79 2.02
CA LEU A 129 -16.25 -1.22 3.38
C LEU A 129 -17.69 -1.75 3.37
N VAL A 130 -17.83 -3.03 3.71
CA VAL A 130 -19.11 -3.75 3.62
C VAL A 130 -19.50 -4.22 5.01
N PRO A 131 -20.50 -3.60 5.66
CA PRO A 131 -21.05 -4.10 6.91
C PRO A 131 -21.80 -5.41 6.67
N VAL A 132 -21.47 -6.44 7.44
CA VAL A 132 -22.14 -7.75 7.43
C VAL A 132 -22.30 -8.20 8.89
N GLY A 133 -23.52 -8.10 9.41
CA GLY A 133 -23.79 -8.27 10.84
C GLY A 133 -23.02 -7.24 11.66
N GLU A 134 -22.32 -7.70 12.70
CA GLU A 134 -21.53 -6.85 13.60
C GLU A 134 -20.12 -6.55 13.08
N ARG A 135 -19.75 -6.99 11.86
CA ARG A 135 -18.40 -6.82 11.31
C ARG A 135 -18.42 -5.96 10.06
N VAL A 136 -17.39 -5.14 9.91
CA VAL A 136 -17.08 -4.43 8.66
C VAL A 136 -15.99 -5.18 7.91
N TRP A 137 -16.29 -5.59 6.69
CA TRP A 137 -15.36 -6.29 5.80
C TRP A 137 -14.81 -5.35 4.73
N LEU A 138 -13.50 -5.40 4.51
CA LEU A 138 -12.84 -4.70 3.41
C LEU A 138 -12.80 -5.58 2.16
N ARG A 139 -13.30 -5.04 1.05
CA ARG A 139 -13.01 -5.49 -0.31
C ARG A 139 -12.07 -4.49 -0.98
N ARG A 140 -10.85 -4.93 -1.30
CA ARG A 140 -9.85 -4.11 -2.00
C ARG A 140 -9.58 -4.62 -3.41
N ARG A 141 -9.54 -3.68 -4.36
CA ARG A 141 -9.14 -3.94 -5.75
C ARG A 141 -8.11 -2.92 -6.20
N TRP A 142 -7.17 -3.37 -7.02
CA TRP A 142 -6.24 -2.51 -7.75
C TRP A 142 -6.69 -2.43 -9.19
N MET A 143 -6.84 -1.21 -9.69
CA MET A 143 -7.41 -0.92 -11.00
C MET A 143 -6.48 -0.02 -11.78
N SER A 144 -6.30 -0.29 -13.07
CA SER A 144 -5.63 0.62 -13.98
C SER A 144 -6.62 1.36 -14.88
N LEU A 145 -6.36 2.64 -15.16
CA LEU A 145 -7.04 3.41 -16.19
C LEU A 145 -6.24 3.38 -17.48
N GLY A 146 -6.90 3.30 -18.63
CA GLY A 146 -6.27 3.33 -19.96
C GLY A 146 -5.84 1.98 -20.54
N GLY A 147 -6.21 0.86 -19.90
CA GLY A 147 -5.76 -0.50 -20.29
C GLY A 147 -6.83 -1.42 -20.90
N GLY A 148 -8.07 -0.95 -21.12
CA GLY A 148 -9.15 -1.82 -21.56
C GLY A 148 -9.31 -1.88 -23.07
N SER A 149 -8.51 -2.70 -23.75
CA SER A 149 -8.82 -3.10 -25.14
C SER A 149 -9.67 -4.38 -25.20
N SER A 150 -9.66 -5.21 -24.15
CA SER A 150 -10.35 -6.52 -24.13
C SER A 150 -11.68 -6.53 -23.38
N SER A 151 -11.92 -5.60 -22.43
CA SER A 151 -13.11 -5.57 -21.58
C SER A 151 -14.20 -4.59 -22.04
N GLY A 152 -13.90 -3.71 -23.01
CA GLY A 152 -14.78 -2.61 -23.43
C GLY A 152 -14.90 -1.45 -22.43
N PHE A 153 -14.24 -1.54 -21.26
CA PHE A 153 -14.22 -0.48 -20.26
C PHE A 153 -12.92 0.34 -20.35
N PRO A 154 -12.91 1.64 -19.99
CA PRO A 154 -11.68 2.44 -19.99
C PRO A 154 -10.71 2.08 -18.85
N TRP A 155 -10.96 0.95 -18.16
CA TRP A 155 -10.22 0.49 -16.99
C TRP A 155 -10.13 -1.03 -16.95
N ALA A 156 -9.13 -1.54 -16.24
CA ALA A 156 -8.93 -2.98 -16.01
C ALA A 156 -8.68 -3.27 -14.52
N THR A 157 -9.18 -4.41 -14.04
CA THR A 157 -8.81 -4.90 -12.70
C THR A 157 -7.46 -5.58 -12.79
N GLN A 158 -6.46 -5.03 -12.09
CA GLN A 158 -5.11 -5.58 -12.02
C GLN A 158 -5.02 -6.67 -10.94
N ARG A 159 -5.67 -6.45 -9.80
CA ARG A 159 -5.62 -7.37 -8.65
C ARG A 159 -6.86 -7.24 -7.78
N VAL A 160 -7.26 -8.37 -7.20
CA VAL A 160 -8.25 -8.42 -6.12
C VAL A 160 -7.54 -8.96 -4.88
N GLU A 161 -7.63 -8.24 -3.77
CA GLU A 161 -7.10 -8.75 -2.50
C GLU A 161 -8.13 -9.61 -1.78
N ALA A 162 -7.63 -10.51 -0.94
CA ALA A 162 -8.48 -11.32 -0.07
C ALA A 162 -9.32 -10.42 0.86
N VAL A 163 -10.55 -10.87 1.14
CA VAL A 163 -11.45 -10.18 2.07
C VAL A 163 -10.86 -10.22 3.47
N ARG A 164 -10.91 -9.11 4.19
CA ARG A 164 -10.46 -9.04 5.59
C ARG A 164 -11.44 -8.24 6.44
N ALA A 165 -11.58 -8.61 7.70
CA ALA A 165 -12.30 -7.79 8.67
C ALA A 165 -11.44 -6.57 9.03
N VAL A 166 -12.06 -5.40 9.13
CA VAL A 166 -11.37 -4.12 9.44
C VAL A 166 -12.02 -3.35 10.58
N GLY A 167 -13.16 -3.79 11.06
CA GLY A 167 -13.85 -3.16 12.18
C GLY A 167 -15.10 -3.93 12.57
N VAL A 168 -15.79 -3.37 13.56
CA VAL A 168 -17.13 -3.78 13.96
C VAL A 168 -18.12 -2.69 13.57
N THR A 169 -19.36 -3.06 13.31
CA THR A 169 -20.42 -2.07 13.10
C THR A 169 -20.68 -1.37 14.44
N PRO A 170 -20.73 -0.03 14.48
CA PRO A 170 -21.07 0.71 15.71
C PRO A 170 -22.49 0.40 16.20
#